data_AF-A0A7D8V3U0-F1
#
_entry.id   AF-A0A7D8V3U0-F1
#
_cell.length_a   1.000
_cell.length_b   1.000
_cell.length_c   1.000
_cell.angle_alpha   90.00
_cell.angle_beta   90.00
_cell.angle_gamma   90.00
#
_symmetry.space_group_name_H-M   'P 1'
#
loop_
_entity.id
_entity.type
_entity.pdbx_description
1 polymer ?
#
loop_
_entity_poly.entity_id
_entity_poly.type
_entity_poly.pdbx_seq_one_letter_code
_entity_poly.pdbx_strand_id
1 'polypeptide(L)'
;MGESAELGKLRFNPAGFGWKSYKDENNTPTTFNGSDVRGATWLRVARNFQLRVFLRTPDQPRVTFDGFKRDEFEKVKRTLDEYFGIKLDHRDISLKGWNWGKAEVQNNEIVFEVQHKEAFELPLAQVANSNIAGKNEVAIEFTPQPIPGVGAREPDELVEIRFYVPGKSKKPKGSDAGSGGEETDVDEEGNEISAAEAMHNLIKQKADIGAAVGDSIVVFEDVLVLTPRGRFSLEFFHESLRLLGKSTDYRVPFNSIHRIFLLPKLDDLHIQLVLGLDPPIRQGATRYPFLVAQWPKDEEVDAELNLDDEEIAKYPDLQKKYEAPTFQVISRVLKSLTGKKVTPPGSFRNAQGVNGLKANVKAVQGELYFLEKGLIFIAKQPILIDFSKTESISFSRVGSGVASARTFDMRVVSKTDSADHVFSAISKEEVGPISQFLASKNVRLKNEMEDTMDLAGDMDLDDLSDDDDASIPSEDEGRRKKSKKAEKVQPRKAADEDDESEDEDFMDESSDGGSPSESDSDDDGSGFASDASDPMMEELRNKQAAKRAKNKKAQSGSDDDAPKKKKAKMDVD
;
A
#
# COMPACT_ATOMS: atom_id res chain seq x y z
N MET A 1 -12.85 0.34 -19.34
CA MET A 1 -14.16 0.78 -18.81
C MET A 1 -14.41 2.17 -19.38
N GLY A 2 -15.62 2.44 -19.91
CA GLY A 2 -15.98 3.78 -20.40
C GLY A 2 -16.21 4.77 -19.25
N GLU A 3 -16.46 6.04 -19.59
CA GLU A 3 -16.67 7.16 -18.65
C GLU A 3 -17.85 6.94 -17.66
N SER A 4 -18.68 5.92 -17.88
CA SER A 4 -19.68 5.43 -16.94
C SER A 4 -19.85 3.90 -17.08
N ALA A 5 -20.02 3.20 -15.96
CA ALA A 5 -20.31 1.76 -15.93
C ALA A 5 -21.80 1.44 -16.19
N GLU A 6 -22.60 2.45 -16.53
CA GLU A 6 -24.04 2.31 -16.67
C GLU A 6 -24.47 1.81 -18.04
N LEU A 7 -25.50 0.95 -18.04
CA LEU A 7 -26.16 0.51 -19.26
C LEU A 7 -27.08 1.62 -19.77
N GLY A 8 -27.03 1.88 -21.07
CA GLY A 8 -27.79 2.96 -21.68
C GLY A 8 -28.12 2.71 -23.15
N LYS A 9 -28.77 3.70 -23.77
CA LYS A 9 -29.16 3.71 -25.17
C LYS A 9 -28.42 4.83 -25.91
N LEU A 10 -27.63 4.45 -26.91
CA LEU A 10 -27.00 5.35 -27.86
C LEU A 10 -27.92 5.55 -29.08
N ARG A 11 -28.11 6.80 -29.52
CA ARG A 11 -28.87 7.13 -30.75
C ARG A 11 -28.10 8.12 -31.60
N PHE A 12 -28.19 7.94 -32.91
CA PHE A 12 -27.61 8.82 -33.91
C PHE A 12 -28.70 9.51 -34.72
N ASN A 13 -28.46 10.75 -35.13
CA ASN A 13 -29.26 11.48 -36.10
C ASN A 13 -28.32 12.36 -36.97
N PRO A 14 -28.81 13.02 -38.03
CA PRO A 14 -27.97 13.88 -38.86
C PRO A 14 -27.38 15.10 -38.15
N ALA A 15 -27.97 15.53 -37.03
CA ALA A 15 -27.47 16.65 -36.24
C ALA A 15 -26.37 16.24 -35.24
N GLY A 16 -26.24 14.95 -34.92
CA GLY A 16 -25.32 14.46 -33.90
C GLY A 16 -25.75 13.14 -33.28
N PHE A 17 -25.29 12.87 -32.06
CA PHE A 17 -25.62 11.64 -31.35
C PHE A 17 -25.87 11.92 -29.87
N GLY A 18 -26.61 11.03 -29.22
CA GLY A 18 -26.92 11.17 -27.81
C GLY A 18 -26.91 9.83 -27.11
N TRP A 19 -26.38 9.82 -25.89
CA TRP A 19 -26.40 8.68 -25.00
C TRP A 19 -27.28 8.97 -23.79
N LYS A 20 -28.03 7.96 -23.36
CA LYS A 20 -28.87 8.05 -22.18
C LYS A 20 -28.76 6.79 -21.34
N SER A 21 -28.44 6.93 -20.05
CA SER A 21 -28.51 5.84 -19.08
C SER A 21 -29.94 5.32 -18.91
N TYR A 22 -30.10 4.02 -18.65
CA TYR A 22 -31.39 3.46 -18.25
C TYR A 22 -31.77 3.79 -16.81
N LYS A 23 -30.79 4.15 -15.97
CA LYS A 23 -30.99 4.44 -14.54
C LYS A 23 -31.27 5.91 -14.23
N ASP A 24 -31.01 6.81 -15.17
CA ASP A 24 -31.19 8.25 -14.96
C ASP A 24 -32.68 8.61 -14.83
N GLU A 25 -33.09 8.95 -13.59
CA GLU A 25 -34.45 9.39 -13.23
C GLU A 25 -34.81 10.75 -13.86
N ASN A 26 -33.83 11.61 -14.13
CA ASN A 26 -34.03 12.96 -14.68
C ASN A 26 -34.26 12.96 -16.20
N ASN A 27 -34.09 11.81 -16.86
CA ASN A 27 -34.34 11.61 -18.28
C ASN A 27 -33.54 12.55 -19.21
N THR A 28 -32.34 12.98 -18.78
CA THR A 28 -31.51 13.95 -19.52
C THR A 28 -30.44 13.23 -20.33
N PRO A 29 -30.53 13.18 -21.69
CA PRO A 29 -29.50 12.56 -22.51
C PRO A 29 -28.27 13.45 -22.61
N THR A 30 -27.08 12.85 -22.54
CA THR A 30 -25.84 13.49 -22.97
C THR A 30 -25.84 13.57 -24.49
N THR A 31 -25.72 14.77 -25.06
CA THR A 31 -25.80 14.99 -26.51
C THR A 31 -24.51 15.58 -27.06
N PHE A 32 -24.16 15.18 -28.27
CA PHE A 32 -22.94 15.55 -28.96
C PHE A 32 -23.30 15.98 -30.38
N ASN A 33 -22.68 17.05 -30.86
CA ASN A 33 -22.93 17.58 -32.18
C ASN A 33 -22.17 16.77 -33.25
N GLY A 34 -22.83 16.49 -34.37
CA GLY A 34 -22.24 15.77 -35.50
C GLY A 34 -21.08 16.52 -36.15
N SER A 35 -21.13 17.86 -36.16
CA SER A 35 -20.03 18.69 -36.70
C SER A 35 -18.71 18.52 -35.94
N ASP A 36 -18.80 18.12 -34.68
CA ASP A 36 -17.64 18.00 -33.79
C ASP A 36 -16.97 16.64 -33.96
N VAL A 37 -17.59 15.69 -34.66
CA VAL A 37 -17.01 14.37 -34.91
C VAL A 37 -15.84 14.50 -35.88
N ARG A 38 -14.65 14.11 -35.42
CA ARG A 38 -13.42 14.09 -36.21
C ARG A 38 -13.15 12.72 -36.83
N GLY A 39 -13.51 11.65 -36.13
CA GLY A 39 -13.20 10.28 -36.52
C GLY A 39 -13.82 9.27 -35.58
N ALA A 40 -13.82 8.01 -35.98
CA ALA A 40 -14.29 6.92 -35.15
C ALA A 40 -13.45 5.66 -35.35
N THR A 41 -13.25 4.92 -34.27
CA THR A 41 -12.51 3.65 -34.28
C THR A 41 -13.35 2.56 -33.63
N TRP A 42 -13.30 1.38 -34.24
CA TRP A 42 -13.91 0.15 -33.77
C TRP A 42 -12.83 -0.80 -33.32
N LEU A 43 -12.95 -1.32 -32.10
CA LEU A 43 -11.97 -2.24 -31.53
C LEU A 43 -12.63 -3.39 -30.77
N ARG A 44 -11.98 -4.55 -30.79
CA ARG A 44 -12.37 -5.69 -29.96
C ARG A 44 -11.87 -5.45 -28.53
N VAL A 45 -12.75 -5.55 -27.54
CA VAL A 45 -12.37 -5.50 -26.11
C VAL A 45 -12.63 -6.85 -25.45
N ALA A 46 -12.52 -6.98 -24.12
CA ALA A 46 -12.77 -8.25 -23.43
C ALA A 46 -14.18 -8.81 -23.75
N ARG A 47 -15.21 -7.97 -23.58
CA ARG A 47 -16.62 -8.32 -23.85
C ARG A 47 -17.13 -7.51 -25.03
N ASN A 48 -17.47 -8.17 -26.14
CA ASN A 48 -17.98 -7.52 -27.35
C ASN A 48 -17.00 -6.49 -27.98
N PHE A 49 -17.52 -5.49 -28.68
CA PHE A 49 -16.76 -4.45 -29.35
C PHE A 49 -17.04 -3.08 -28.74
N GLN A 50 -16.04 -2.21 -28.86
CA GLN A 50 -16.09 -0.84 -28.39
C GLN A 50 -16.00 0.11 -29.59
N LEU A 51 -16.84 1.14 -29.55
CA LEU A 51 -16.83 2.27 -30.47
C LEU A 51 -16.23 3.48 -29.75
N ARG A 52 -15.11 3.98 -30.27
CA ARG A 52 -14.51 5.26 -29.86
C ARG A 52 -14.86 6.32 -30.89
N VAL A 53 -15.42 7.44 -30.43
CA VAL A 53 -15.72 8.61 -31.27
C VAL A 53 -14.79 9.74 -30.83
N PHE A 54 -13.97 10.24 -31.75
CA PHE A 54 -13.06 11.35 -31.51
C PHE A 54 -13.76 12.66 -31.86
N LEU A 55 -13.72 13.61 -30.93
CA LEU A 55 -14.36 14.91 -31.09
C LEU A 55 -13.30 16.00 -31.30
N ARG A 56 -13.72 17.13 -31.88
CA ARG A 56 -12.91 18.35 -32.04
C ARG A 56 -12.88 19.19 -30.77
N THR A 57 -13.73 18.88 -29.79
CA THR A 57 -13.84 19.58 -28.51
C THR A 57 -12.63 19.25 -27.64
N PRO A 58 -11.87 20.26 -27.17
CA PRO A 58 -10.67 20.04 -26.36
C PRO A 58 -10.98 19.44 -24.98
N ASP A 59 -12.13 19.79 -24.38
CA ASP A 59 -12.50 19.32 -23.04
C ASP A 59 -12.89 17.84 -23.01
N GLN A 60 -13.43 17.33 -24.13
CA GLN A 60 -13.79 15.92 -24.28
C GLN A 60 -13.36 15.42 -25.66
N PRO A 61 -12.06 15.13 -25.85
CA PRO A 61 -11.50 14.79 -27.16
C PRO A 61 -11.96 13.42 -27.66
N ARG A 62 -12.52 12.59 -26.78
CA ARG A 62 -12.93 11.22 -27.08
C ARG A 62 -14.09 10.79 -26.19
N VAL A 63 -15.06 10.11 -26.79
CA VAL A 63 -16.16 9.44 -26.08
C VAL A 63 -16.13 7.96 -26.45
N THR A 64 -16.29 7.09 -25.44
CA THR A 64 -16.13 5.65 -25.60
C THR A 64 -17.40 4.92 -25.19
N PHE A 65 -17.93 4.11 -26.11
CA PHE A 65 -19.12 3.28 -25.90
C PHE A 65 -18.75 1.80 -26.05
N ASP A 66 -19.17 0.97 -25.09
CA ASP A 66 -18.89 -0.46 -25.08
C ASP A 66 -20.18 -1.30 -25.25
N GLY A 67 -20.02 -2.58 -25.59
CA GLY A 67 -21.11 -3.56 -25.64
C GLY A 67 -21.66 -3.88 -27.03
N PHE A 68 -21.04 -3.38 -28.10
CA PHE A 68 -21.52 -3.60 -29.47
C PHE A 68 -21.25 -5.02 -29.97
N LYS A 69 -22.26 -5.66 -30.55
CA LYS A 69 -22.10 -6.98 -31.18
C LYS A 69 -21.31 -6.85 -32.49
N ARG A 70 -20.68 -7.96 -32.91
CA ARG A 70 -19.94 -8.03 -34.19
C ARG A 70 -20.81 -7.57 -35.37
N ASP A 71 -22.06 -8.01 -35.41
CA ASP A 71 -22.98 -7.75 -36.53
C ASP A 71 -23.45 -6.28 -36.60
N GLU A 72 -23.20 -5.49 -35.56
CA GLU A 72 -23.55 -4.06 -35.53
C GLU A 72 -22.52 -3.18 -36.25
N PHE A 73 -21.33 -3.71 -36.57
CA PHE A 73 -20.25 -2.98 -37.23
C PHE A 73 -20.72 -2.30 -38.53
N GLU A 74 -21.33 -3.05 -39.45
CA GLU A 74 -21.76 -2.50 -40.74
C GLU A 74 -22.86 -1.45 -40.58
N LYS A 75 -23.73 -1.61 -39.57
CA LYS A 75 -24.77 -0.64 -39.27
C LYS A 75 -24.18 0.68 -38.76
N VAL A 76 -23.26 0.62 -37.81
CA VAL A 76 -22.59 1.81 -37.25
C VAL A 76 -21.73 2.49 -38.30
N LYS A 77 -20.95 1.74 -39.07
CA LYS A 77 -20.16 2.24 -40.19
C LYS A 77 -21.00 3.03 -41.18
N ARG A 78 -22.13 2.46 -41.62
CA ARG A 78 -23.06 3.13 -42.53
C ARG A 78 -23.65 4.41 -41.92
N THR A 79 -24.05 4.36 -40.65
CA THR A 79 -24.63 5.53 -39.95
C THR A 79 -23.62 6.68 -39.83
N LEU A 80 -22.36 6.39 -39.48
CA LEU A 80 -21.32 7.42 -39.34
C LEU A 80 -20.93 8.04 -40.69
N ASP A 81 -20.91 7.24 -41.75
CA ASP A 81 -20.64 7.72 -43.12
C ASP A 81 -21.82 8.56 -43.65
N GLU A 82 -23.07 8.08 -43.50
CA GLU A 82 -24.26 8.79 -43.97
C GLU A 82 -24.53 10.10 -43.21
N TYR A 83 -24.35 10.13 -41.89
CA TYR A 83 -24.69 11.30 -41.08
C TYR A 83 -23.55 12.29 -40.91
N PHE A 84 -22.31 11.80 -40.79
CA PHE A 84 -21.15 12.65 -40.47
C PHE A 84 -20.05 12.62 -41.54
N GLY A 85 -20.16 11.77 -42.57
CA GLY A 85 -19.10 11.59 -43.57
C GLY A 85 -17.83 10.98 -42.98
N ILE A 86 -17.94 10.22 -41.89
CA ILE A 86 -16.82 9.66 -41.14
C ILE A 86 -16.65 8.17 -41.46
N LYS A 87 -15.45 7.80 -41.91
CA LYS A 87 -15.07 6.39 -42.07
C LYS A 87 -14.76 5.79 -40.70
N LEU A 88 -15.47 4.70 -40.38
CA LEU A 88 -15.18 3.89 -39.20
C LEU A 88 -13.94 3.03 -39.44
N ASP A 89 -12.87 3.28 -38.68
CA ASP A 89 -11.62 2.52 -38.77
C ASP A 89 -11.68 1.29 -37.86
N HIS A 90 -11.28 0.12 -38.38
CA HIS A 90 -11.21 -1.11 -37.59
C HIS A 90 -9.78 -1.30 -37.08
N ARG A 91 -9.56 -1.07 -35.79
CA ARG A 91 -8.24 -1.16 -35.17
C ARG A 91 -8.06 -2.51 -34.48
N ASP A 92 -6.99 -3.21 -34.84
CA ASP A 92 -6.56 -4.42 -34.17
C ASP A 92 -5.75 -4.07 -32.91
N ILE A 93 -6.13 -4.69 -31.79
CA ILE A 93 -5.38 -4.63 -30.53
C ILE A 93 -4.39 -5.80 -30.39
N SER A 94 -3.37 -5.64 -29.55
CA SER A 94 -2.46 -6.73 -29.22
C SER A 94 -3.07 -7.67 -28.20
N LEU A 95 -3.21 -8.95 -28.57
CA LEU A 95 -3.72 -10.03 -27.71
C LEU A 95 -2.62 -11.03 -27.32
N LYS A 96 -1.35 -10.68 -27.51
CA LYS A 96 -0.22 -11.61 -27.35
C LYS A 96 0.16 -11.93 -25.91
N GLY A 97 -0.33 -11.16 -24.95
CA GLY A 97 0.04 -11.28 -23.54
C GLY A 97 1.48 -10.88 -23.22
N TRP A 98 2.17 -10.21 -24.15
CA TRP A 98 3.55 -9.74 -23.93
C TRP A 98 3.55 -8.48 -23.07
N ASN A 99 4.45 -8.47 -22.08
CA ASN A 99 4.69 -7.35 -21.18
C ASN A 99 5.86 -6.46 -21.61
N TRP A 100 6.53 -6.77 -22.74
CA TRP A 100 7.51 -5.88 -23.35
C TRP A 100 6.89 -5.08 -24.49
N GLY A 101 7.04 -3.76 -24.41
CA GLY A 101 6.39 -2.82 -25.30
C GLY A 101 6.85 -1.40 -25.04
N LYS A 102 6.14 -0.44 -25.61
CA LYS A 102 6.41 0.99 -25.42
C LYS A 102 5.22 1.62 -24.70
N ALA A 103 5.48 2.24 -23.55
CA ALA A 103 4.51 3.08 -22.87
C ALA A 103 4.72 4.53 -23.33
N GLU A 104 3.67 5.18 -23.83
CA GLU A 104 3.72 6.58 -24.25
C GLU A 104 2.52 7.36 -23.73
N VAL A 105 2.75 8.60 -23.32
CA VAL A 105 1.67 9.52 -22.94
C VAL A 105 1.17 10.23 -24.19
N GLN A 106 0.05 9.78 -24.74
CA GLN A 106 -0.58 10.34 -25.94
C GLN A 106 -1.90 11.05 -25.56
N ASN A 107 -2.06 12.31 -25.98
CA ASN A 107 -3.19 13.15 -25.58
C ASN A 107 -3.33 13.22 -24.05
N ASN A 108 -4.44 12.70 -23.50
CA ASN A 108 -4.76 12.62 -22.08
C ASN A 108 -4.76 11.17 -21.53
N GLU A 109 -4.02 10.27 -22.18
CA GLU A 109 -3.98 8.84 -21.90
C GLU A 109 -2.55 8.29 -21.95
N ILE A 110 -2.31 7.21 -21.21
CA ILE A 110 -1.08 6.41 -21.32
C ILE A 110 -1.40 5.20 -22.18
N VAL A 111 -0.75 5.07 -23.31
CA VAL A 111 -0.94 3.97 -24.27
C VAL A 111 0.23 3.01 -24.16
N PHE A 112 -0.06 1.73 -23.98
CA PHE A 112 0.95 0.66 -24.02
C PHE A 112 0.86 -0.10 -25.35
N GLU A 113 1.91 -0.02 -26.15
CA GLU A 113 1.98 -0.66 -27.46
C GLU A 113 2.91 -1.88 -27.47
N VAL A 114 2.44 -2.97 -28.09
CA VAL A 114 3.22 -4.18 -28.36
C VAL A 114 3.27 -4.39 -29.86
N GLN A 115 4.47 -4.30 -30.45
CA GLN A 115 4.67 -4.39 -31.91
C GLN A 115 3.78 -3.43 -32.72
N HIS A 116 3.71 -2.17 -32.30
CA HIS A 116 2.90 -1.12 -32.96
C HIS A 116 1.38 -1.39 -32.93
N LYS A 117 0.92 -2.30 -32.06
CA LYS A 117 -0.50 -2.50 -31.76
C LYS A 117 -0.77 -2.11 -30.32
N GLU A 118 -1.80 -1.32 -30.10
CA GLU A 118 -2.30 -0.95 -28.78
C GLU A 118 -2.69 -2.21 -28.00
N ALA A 119 -2.10 -2.41 -26.82
CA ALA A 119 -2.46 -3.50 -25.92
C ALA A 119 -3.49 -3.01 -24.89
N PHE A 120 -3.20 -1.90 -24.23
CA PHE A 120 -4.12 -1.24 -23.30
C PHE A 120 -3.83 0.26 -23.21
N GLU A 121 -4.78 0.98 -22.64
CA GLU A 121 -4.70 2.41 -22.39
C GLU A 121 -5.18 2.73 -20.97
N LEU A 122 -4.61 3.77 -20.36
CA LEU A 122 -4.95 4.22 -19.01
C LEU A 122 -5.27 5.72 -19.05
N PRO A 123 -6.48 6.15 -18.66
CA PRO A 123 -6.85 7.57 -18.62
C PRO A 123 -6.03 8.33 -17.59
N LEU A 124 -5.39 9.44 -17.99
CA LEU A 124 -4.65 10.29 -17.05
C LEU A 124 -5.57 10.93 -16.00
N ALA A 125 -6.85 11.18 -16.35
CA ALA A 125 -7.85 11.71 -15.42
C ALA A 125 -8.13 10.80 -14.20
N GLN A 126 -7.80 9.51 -14.28
CA GLN A 126 -7.96 8.56 -13.16
C GLN A 126 -6.70 8.43 -12.31
N VAL A 127 -5.58 9.00 -12.77
CA VAL A 127 -4.30 8.94 -12.06
C VAL A 127 -4.40 9.83 -10.82
N ALA A 128 -4.32 9.21 -9.64
CA ALA A 128 -4.24 9.93 -8.37
C ALA A 128 -2.84 10.50 -8.16
N ASN A 129 -1.83 9.69 -8.52
CA ASN A 129 -0.44 9.99 -8.23
C ASN A 129 0.48 9.24 -9.19
N SER A 130 1.69 9.77 -9.36
CA SER A 130 2.78 9.06 -10.02
C SER A 130 4.04 9.21 -9.19
N ASN A 131 4.88 8.18 -9.14
CA ASN A 131 6.15 8.22 -8.43
C ASN A 131 7.25 7.46 -9.20
N ILE A 132 8.51 7.76 -8.86
CA ILE A 132 9.66 7.02 -9.35
C ILE A 132 9.98 5.95 -8.29
N ALA A 133 9.50 4.72 -8.52
CA ALA A 133 9.66 3.60 -7.57
C ALA A 133 11.08 3.01 -7.59
N GLY A 134 11.82 3.23 -8.68
CA GLY A 134 13.20 2.79 -8.87
C GLY A 134 13.84 3.52 -10.06
N LYS A 135 15.14 3.31 -10.29
CA LYS A 135 15.93 4.08 -11.29
C LYS A 135 15.31 4.15 -12.68
N ASN A 136 14.61 3.08 -13.10
CA ASN A 136 13.93 2.98 -14.38
C ASN A 136 12.46 2.55 -14.19
N GLU A 137 11.85 2.80 -13.04
CA GLU A 137 10.50 2.33 -12.73
C GLU A 137 9.58 3.51 -12.38
N VAL A 138 8.51 3.65 -13.15
CA VAL A 138 7.45 4.63 -12.90
C VAL A 138 6.24 3.90 -12.36
N ALA A 139 5.86 4.17 -11.11
CA ALA A 139 4.57 3.72 -10.60
C ALA A 139 3.50 4.80 -10.80
N ILE A 140 2.29 4.33 -11.06
CA ILE A 140 1.12 5.15 -11.29
C ILE A 140 0.02 4.57 -10.43
N GLU A 141 -0.48 5.40 -9.51
CA GLU A 141 -1.55 5.05 -8.58
C GLU A 141 -2.84 5.68 -9.08
N PHE A 142 -3.93 4.93 -9.03
CA PHE A 142 -5.25 5.35 -9.50
C PHE A 142 -6.17 5.68 -8.33
N THR A 143 -7.08 6.63 -8.54
CA THR A 143 -8.12 6.96 -7.54
C THR A 143 -9.17 5.86 -7.59
N PRO A 144 -9.37 5.09 -6.49
CA PRO A 144 -10.42 4.07 -6.45
C PRO A 144 -11.78 4.73 -6.59
N GLN A 145 -12.64 4.16 -7.44
CA GLN A 145 -14.00 4.64 -7.60
C GLN A 145 -14.83 4.27 -6.36
N PRO A 146 -15.70 5.17 -5.84
CA PRO A 146 -16.56 4.83 -4.72
C PRO A 146 -17.50 3.67 -5.08
N ILE A 147 -17.50 2.63 -4.25
CA ILE A 147 -18.32 1.42 -4.47
C ILE A 147 -19.81 1.80 -4.44
N PRO A 148 -20.58 1.54 -5.51
CA PRO A 148 -22.01 1.84 -5.52
C PRO A 148 -22.79 0.87 -4.61
N GLY A 149 -23.11 1.32 -3.39
CA GLY A 149 -24.17 0.78 -2.54
C GLY A 149 -23.86 -0.51 -1.77
N VAL A 150 -24.63 -0.72 -0.69
CA VAL A 150 -24.54 -1.89 0.20
C VAL A 150 -25.05 -3.14 -0.52
N GLY A 151 -24.18 -4.15 -0.71
CA GLY A 151 -24.55 -5.47 -1.23
C GLY A 151 -24.14 -5.76 -2.69
N ALA A 152 -23.48 -4.83 -3.38
CA ALA A 152 -22.80 -5.13 -4.64
C ALA A 152 -21.46 -5.84 -4.36
N ARG A 153 -21.15 -6.91 -5.11
CA ARG A 153 -19.84 -7.58 -5.03
C ARG A 153 -18.76 -6.57 -5.38
N GLU A 154 -17.77 -6.40 -4.50
CA GLU A 154 -16.62 -5.52 -4.76
C GLU A 154 -15.96 -5.95 -6.08
N PRO A 155 -15.94 -5.08 -7.10
CA PRO A 155 -15.26 -5.41 -8.35
C PRO A 155 -13.74 -5.34 -8.14
N ASP A 156 -13.00 -6.16 -8.89
CA ASP A 156 -11.55 -5.99 -8.99
C ASP A 156 -11.25 -4.63 -9.64
N GLU A 157 -10.42 -3.81 -8.99
CA GLU A 157 -10.06 -2.47 -9.46
C GLU A 157 -8.54 -2.34 -9.58
N LEU A 158 -8.08 -1.66 -10.64
CA LEU A 158 -6.68 -1.33 -10.82
C LEU A 158 -6.31 -0.20 -9.86
N VAL A 159 -5.53 -0.50 -8.83
CA VAL A 159 -5.09 0.48 -7.83
C VAL A 159 -3.74 1.09 -8.19
N GLU A 160 -2.84 0.28 -8.76
CA GLU A 160 -1.48 0.67 -9.09
C GLU A 160 -0.99 -0.11 -10.30
N ILE A 161 -0.22 0.55 -11.17
CA ILE A 161 0.59 -0.10 -12.22
C ILE A 161 2.01 0.44 -12.17
N ARG A 162 2.99 -0.43 -12.45
CA ARG A 162 4.40 -0.05 -12.57
C ARG A 162 4.93 -0.36 -13.95
N PHE A 163 5.57 0.62 -14.57
CA PHE A 163 6.27 0.46 -15.84
C PHE A 163 7.77 0.48 -15.64
N TYR A 164 8.46 -0.49 -16.23
CA TYR A 164 9.89 -0.41 -16.44
C TYR A 164 10.18 0.40 -17.71
N VAL A 165 10.79 1.57 -17.56
CA VAL A 165 11.10 2.53 -18.63
C VAL A 165 12.62 2.71 -18.71
N PRO A 166 13.32 1.90 -19.54
CA PRO A 166 14.76 1.99 -19.66
C PRO A 166 15.21 3.18 -20.50
N GLY A 167 16.41 3.69 -20.19
CA GLY A 167 17.12 4.65 -21.03
C GLY A 167 17.07 6.09 -20.52
N LYS A 168 17.52 7.02 -21.37
CA LYS A 168 17.59 8.46 -21.10
C LYS A 168 16.49 9.18 -21.86
N SER A 169 16.02 10.31 -21.36
CA SER A 169 15.06 11.14 -22.08
C SER A 169 15.68 11.68 -23.37
N LYS A 170 14.86 11.91 -24.40
CA LYS A 170 15.31 12.52 -25.66
C LYS A 170 14.51 13.81 -25.87
N LYS A 171 15.20 14.93 -26.13
CA LYS A 171 14.51 16.17 -26.55
C LYS A 171 13.74 15.93 -27.85
N PRO A 172 12.48 16.40 -27.97
CA PRO A 172 11.82 16.46 -29.26
C PRO A 172 12.61 17.42 -30.17
N LYS A 173 12.97 16.96 -31.38
CA LYS A 173 13.66 17.79 -32.38
C LYS A 173 12.76 18.99 -32.76
N GLY A 174 13.03 20.16 -32.19
CA GLY A 174 12.35 21.38 -32.61
C GLY A 174 12.42 22.54 -31.63
N SER A 175 13.62 23.08 -31.36
CA SER A 175 13.76 24.51 -31.00
C SER A 175 15.16 25.10 -31.13
N ASP A 176 16.13 24.43 -31.75
CA ASP A 176 17.30 25.15 -32.28
C ASP A 176 17.92 24.41 -33.46
N ALA A 177 18.02 25.13 -34.58
CA ALA A 177 18.63 24.62 -35.79
C ALA A 177 20.15 24.75 -35.67
N GLY A 178 20.86 23.69 -35.24
CA GLY A 178 22.33 23.79 -35.26
C GLY A 178 23.25 22.70 -34.72
N SER A 179 22.79 21.67 -34.00
CA SER A 179 23.73 20.64 -33.46
C SER A 179 23.20 19.22 -33.69
N GLY A 180 23.94 18.44 -34.49
CA GLY A 180 23.65 17.04 -34.79
C GLY A 180 24.04 16.06 -33.67
N GLY A 181 23.78 16.40 -32.41
CA GLY A 181 23.95 15.53 -31.25
C GLY A 181 22.60 15.12 -30.66
N GLU A 182 22.47 13.87 -30.20
CA GLU A 182 21.32 13.44 -29.40
C GLU A 182 21.37 14.17 -28.05
N GLU A 183 20.68 15.30 -27.91
CA GLU A 183 20.57 16.01 -26.63
C GLU A 183 19.54 15.32 -25.72
N THR A 184 20.03 14.83 -24.58
CA THR A 184 19.22 14.36 -23.44
C THR A 184 18.73 15.56 -22.64
N ASP A 185 17.55 15.49 -22.03
CA ASP A 185 17.14 16.56 -21.10
C ASP A 185 18.06 16.53 -19.88
N VAL A 186 18.32 17.72 -19.33
CA VAL A 186 19.10 17.89 -18.10
C VAL A 186 18.23 18.54 -17.03
N ASP A 187 18.37 18.12 -15.78
CA ASP A 187 17.70 18.73 -14.63
C ASP A 187 18.30 20.12 -14.29
N GLU A 188 17.73 20.81 -13.30
CA GLU A 188 18.22 22.13 -12.83
C GLU A 188 19.67 22.08 -12.29
N GLU A 189 20.18 20.89 -11.97
CA GLU A 189 21.54 20.62 -11.48
C GLU A 189 22.51 20.19 -12.61
N GLY A 190 22.01 20.06 -13.85
CA GLY A 190 22.79 19.69 -15.03
C GLY A 190 22.96 18.17 -15.23
N ASN A 191 22.24 17.33 -14.50
CA ASN A 191 22.28 15.87 -14.66
C ASN A 191 21.32 15.40 -15.75
N GLU A 192 21.70 14.36 -16.50
CA GLU A 192 20.84 13.77 -17.53
C GLU A 192 19.57 13.14 -16.92
N ILE A 193 18.41 13.54 -17.43
CA ILE A 193 17.10 13.05 -16.99
C ILE A 193 16.86 11.64 -17.56
N SER A 194 16.47 10.71 -16.69
CA SER A 194 16.11 9.35 -17.10
C SER A 194 14.80 9.34 -17.92
N ALA A 195 14.62 8.36 -18.80
CA ALA A 195 13.36 8.23 -19.53
C ALA A 195 12.16 8.00 -18.59
N ALA A 196 12.39 7.32 -17.46
CA ALA A 196 11.39 7.13 -16.40
C ALA A 196 10.99 8.47 -15.75
N GLU A 197 11.96 9.32 -15.43
CA GLU A 197 11.72 10.63 -14.84
C GLU A 197 11.02 11.59 -15.80
N ALA A 198 11.41 11.60 -17.08
CA ALA A 198 10.70 12.37 -18.10
C ALA A 198 9.25 11.89 -18.26
N MET A 199 9.00 10.59 -18.23
CA MET A 199 7.63 10.04 -18.27
C MET A 199 6.84 10.42 -17.01
N HIS A 200 7.44 10.32 -15.82
CA HIS A 200 6.83 10.76 -14.57
C HIS A 200 6.45 12.24 -14.60
N ASN A 201 7.37 13.12 -15.02
CA ASN A 201 7.13 14.56 -15.13
C ASN A 201 6.03 14.89 -16.14
N LEU A 202 5.99 14.18 -17.27
CA LEU A 202 4.95 14.34 -18.29
C LEU A 202 3.57 13.90 -17.77
N ILE A 203 3.50 12.80 -17.01
CA ILE A 203 2.27 12.36 -16.34
C ILE A 203 1.85 13.39 -15.31
N LYS A 204 2.77 13.87 -14.47
CA LYS A 204 2.53 14.89 -13.45
C LYS A 204 1.93 16.17 -14.04
N GLN A 205 2.47 16.60 -15.18
CA GLN A 205 2.00 17.80 -15.89
C GLN A 205 0.62 17.59 -16.53
N LYS A 206 0.38 16.45 -17.18
CA LYS A 206 -0.85 16.22 -17.97
C LYS A 206 -2.02 15.65 -17.18
N ALA A 207 -1.77 14.83 -16.17
CA ALA A 207 -2.80 14.29 -15.29
C ALA A 207 -3.34 15.34 -14.30
N ASP A 208 -2.91 16.60 -14.44
CA ASP A 208 -3.30 17.72 -13.59
C ASP A 208 -3.10 17.42 -12.09
N ILE A 209 -2.04 16.66 -11.80
CA ILE A 209 -1.64 16.30 -10.42
C ILE A 209 -1.18 17.57 -9.65
N GLY A 210 -1.09 18.73 -10.32
CA GLY A 210 -0.64 20.00 -9.74
C GLY A 210 -1.42 21.28 -10.09
N ALA A 211 -2.19 21.39 -11.18
CA ALA A 211 -2.84 22.67 -11.55
C ALA A 211 -4.32 22.78 -11.11
N ALA A 212 -4.97 21.67 -10.77
CA ALA A 212 -6.31 21.65 -10.15
C ALA A 212 -6.31 22.04 -8.65
N VAL A 213 -5.15 22.27 -8.05
CA VAL A 213 -5.03 22.78 -6.69
C VAL A 213 -4.56 24.22 -6.85
N GLY A 214 -5.42 25.19 -6.56
CA GLY A 214 -5.08 26.63 -6.67
C GLY A 214 -3.82 26.99 -5.88
N ASP A 215 -3.44 28.26 -5.87
CA ASP A 215 -2.21 28.68 -5.20
C ASP A 215 -2.12 28.16 -3.76
N SER A 216 -0.95 27.63 -3.39
CA SER A 216 -0.72 27.14 -2.03
C SER A 216 -0.86 28.29 -1.04
N ILE A 217 -1.59 28.06 0.04
CA ILE A 217 -1.79 29.02 1.13
C ILE A 217 -0.47 29.27 1.86
N VAL A 218 0.25 28.20 2.18
CA VAL A 218 1.55 28.25 2.86
C VAL A 218 2.34 26.98 2.59
N VAL A 219 3.66 27.10 2.54
CA VAL A 219 4.57 25.99 2.34
C VAL A 219 5.54 25.92 3.51
N PHE A 220 5.69 24.73 4.09
CA PHE A 220 6.73 24.44 5.08
C PHE A 220 7.74 23.49 4.45
N GLU A 221 8.94 23.99 4.18
CA GLU A 221 9.98 23.23 3.51
C GLU A 221 10.76 22.32 4.48
N ASP A 222 11.38 21.28 3.92
CA ASP A 222 12.35 20.41 4.61
C ASP A 222 11.85 19.77 5.92
N VAL A 223 10.54 19.50 6.03
CA VAL A 223 9.94 18.91 7.22
C VAL A 223 10.31 17.44 7.35
N LEU A 224 10.81 17.06 8.53
CA LEU A 224 11.15 15.68 8.84
C LEU A 224 9.91 14.89 9.23
N VAL A 225 9.46 14.02 8.32
CA VAL A 225 8.35 13.10 8.54
C VAL A 225 8.91 11.73 8.96
N LEU A 226 8.48 11.25 10.12
CA LEU A 226 8.83 9.95 10.66
C LEU A 226 8.01 8.81 10.03
N THR A 227 6.78 9.10 9.63
CA THR A 227 5.86 8.12 9.01
C THR A 227 4.95 8.82 8.01
N PRO A 228 4.97 8.45 6.71
CA PRO A 228 6.02 7.68 6.02
C PRO A 228 7.37 8.39 6.15
N ARG A 229 8.45 7.61 6.32
CA ARG A 229 9.76 8.17 6.64
C ARG A 229 10.33 8.93 5.44
N GLY A 230 10.62 10.20 5.60
CA GLY A 230 11.22 11.03 4.56
C GLY A 230 11.32 12.50 4.97
N ARG A 231 11.94 13.30 4.10
CA ARG A 231 11.85 14.75 4.17
C ARG A 231 10.90 15.24 3.09
N PHE A 232 9.95 16.06 3.49
CA PHE A 232 8.89 16.55 2.62
C PHE A 232 8.69 18.05 2.81
N SER A 233 8.35 18.73 1.74
CA SER A 233 7.74 20.06 1.82
C SER A 233 6.23 19.88 1.99
N LEU A 234 5.66 20.52 3.00
CA LEU A 234 4.23 20.48 3.31
C LEU A 234 3.55 21.70 2.70
N GLU A 235 2.80 21.50 1.61
CA GLU A 235 2.04 22.55 0.94
C GLU A 235 0.57 22.48 1.35
N PHE A 236 0.07 23.58 1.90
CA PHE A 236 -1.32 23.68 2.35
C PHE A 236 -2.18 24.33 1.27
N PHE A 237 -3.29 23.69 0.93
CA PHE A 237 -4.32 24.23 0.04
C PHE A 237 -5.64 24.32 0.78
N HIS A 238 -6.69 24.86 0.14
CA HIS A 238 -8.00 25.02 0.79
C HIS A 238 -8.66 23.71 1.23
N GLU A 239 -8.51 22.63 0.47
CA GLU A 239 -9.20 21.35 0.72
C GLU A 239 -8.25 20.17 1.00
N SER A 240 -6.94 20.36 0.82
CA SER A 240 -5.95 19.29 0.97
C SER A 240 -4.59 19.78 1.41
N LEU A 241 -3.85 18.90 2.09
CA LEU A 241 -2.43 19.00 2.37
C LEU A 241 -1.68 18.16 1.33
N ARG A 242 -0.64 18.72 0.70
CA ARG A 242 0.28 17.96 -0.14
C ARG A 242 1.62 17.81 0.56
N LEU A 243 2.15 16.59 0.54
CA LEU A 243 3.49 16.25 0.95
C LEU A 243 4.32 16.09 -0.32
N LEU A 244 5.18 17.06 -0.62
CA LEU A 244 6.08 17.01 -1.76
C LEU A 244 7.42 16.40 -1.30
N GLY A 245 7.77 15.23 -1.82
CA GLY A 245 9.03 14.56 -1.50
C GLY A 245 9.93 14.48 -2.72
N LYS A 246 11.21 14.10 -2.53
CA LYS A 246 12.12 13.90 -3.68
C LYS A 246 11.69 12.77 -4.61
N SER A 247 11.05 11.73 -4.07
CA SER A 247 10.70 10.52 -4.83
C SER A 247 9.22 10.18 -4.77
N THR A 248 8.52 10.68 -3.75
CA THR A 248 7.11 10.36 -3.50
C THR A 248 6.37 11.61 -3.09
N ASP A 249 5.28 11.88 -3.80
CA ASP A 249 4.33 12.93 -3.43
C ASP A 249 3.08 12.28 -2.82
N TYR A 250 2.49 12.89 -1.81
CA TYR A 250 1.19 12.45 -1.27
C TYR A 250 0.22 13.62 -1.24
N ARG A 251 -1.03 13.38 -1.61
CA ARG A 251 -2.12 14.33 -1.41
C ARG A 251 -3.07 13.79 -0.34
N VAL A 252 -3.26 14.57 0.72
CA VAL A 252 -4.10 14.26 1.87
C VAL A 252 -5.28 15.23 1.91
N PRO A 253 -6.48 14.82 1.48
CA PRO A 253 -7.68 15.64 1.63
C PRO A 253 -7.96 15.93 3.10
N PHE A 254 -8.34 17.15 3.47
CA PHE A 254 -8.61 17.50 4.88
C PHE A 254 -9.76 16.68 5.49
N ASN A 255 -10.72 16.27 4.67
CA ASN A 255 -11.79 15.37 5.10
C ASN A 255 -11.27 14.02 5.61
N SER A 256 -10.15 13.53 5.06
CA SER A 256 -9.53 12.26 5.49
C SER A 256 -8.83 12.34 6.85
N ILE A 257 -8.41 13.54 7.28
CA ILE A 257 -7.72 13.71 8.56
C ILE A 257 -8.74 13.62 9.68
N HIS A 258 -8.90 12.52 10.41
CA HIS A 258 -9.94 12.39 11.44
C HIS A 258 -9.49 12.83 12.84
N ARG A 259 -8.19 12.81 13.13
CA ARG A 259 -7.61 13.26 14.41
C ARG A 259 -6.28 13.97 14.21
N ILE A 260 -6.02 14.95 15.07
CA ILE A 260 -4.78 15.73 15.07
C ILE A 260 -4.25 15.73 16.51
N PHE A 261 -2.99 15.35 16.69
CA PHE A 261 -2.30 15.37 17.97
C PHE A 261 -1.03 16.22 17.86
N LEU A 262 -0.77 17.03 18.87
CA LEU A 262 0.45 17.82 18.98
C LEU A 262 1.10 17.46 20.32
N LEU A 263 2.23 16.75 20.27
CA LEU A 263 2.83 16.09 21.42
C LEU A 263 4.31 16.46 21.52
N PRO A 264 4.79 16.96 22.68
CA PRO A 264 6.21 17.18 22.90
C PRO A 264 6.89 15.82 23.06
N LYS A 265 8.01 15.66 22.39
CA LYS A 265 8.79 14.44 22.43
C LYS A 265 9.47 14.29 23.80
N LEU A 266 9.81 13.07 24.20
CA LEU A 266 10.45 12.81 25.49
C LEU A 266 11.88 13.37 25.61
N ASP A 267 12.47 13.88 24.52
CA ASP A 267 13.77 14.56 24.53
C ASP A 267 13.69 16.05 24.91
N ASP A 268 12.48 16.62 25.06
CA ASP A 268 12.21 18.06 25.29
C ASP A 268 12.79 19.01 24.23
N LEU A 269 13.32 18.47 23.13
CA LEU A 269 13.91 19.23 22.03
C LEU A 269 12.97 19.30 20.83
N HIS A 270 12.14 18.28 20.63
CA HIS A 270 11.26 18.20 19.47
C HIS A 270 9.79 18.19 19.86
N ILE A 271 8.97 18.69 18.94
CA ILE A 271 7.52 18.53 18.97
C ILE A 271 7.10 17.68 17.78
N GLN A 272 6.17 16.76 18.04
CA GLN A 272 5.62 15.85 17.05
C GLN A 272 4.16 16.21 16.75
N LEU A 273 3.83 16.29 15.47
CA LEU A 273 2.46 16.36 14.97
C LEU A 273 2.08 14.99 14.42
N VAL A 274 0.99 14.43 14.94
CA VAL A 274 0.43 13.17 14.46
C VAL A 274 -0.95 13.43 13.86
N LEU A 275 -1.11 13.07 12.59
CA LEU A 275 -2.38 13.12 11.87
C LEU A 275 -2.91 11.70 11.68
N GLY A 276 -4.09 11.42 12.22
CA GLY A 276 -4.83 10.19 11.92
C GLY A 276 -5.59 10.36 10.61
N LEU A 277 -5.39 9.42 9.68
CA LEU A 277 -5.92 9.45 8.31
C LEU A 277 -6.89 8.30 8.08
N ASP A 278 -8.07 8.62 7.54
CA ASP A 278 -9.08 7.67 7.09
C ASP A 278 -9.77 8.23 5.82
N PRO A 279 -9.49 7.70 4.62
CA PRO A 279 -8.65 6.54 4.33
C PRO A 279 -7.14 6.79 4.57
N PRO A 280 -6.34 5.74 4.82
CA PRO A 280 -4.89 5.85 4.98
C PRO A 280 -4.20 6.23 3.66
N ILE A 281 -3.09 6.97 3.72
CA ILE A 281 -2.22 7.14 2.55
C ILE A 281 -1.54 5.81 2.21
N ARG A 282 -1.19 5.63 0.94
CA ARG A 282 -0.60 4.40 0.43
C ARG A 282 0.76 4.70 -0.19
N GLN A 283 1.67 3.75 -0.02
CA GLN A 283 2.92 3.71 -0.76
C GLN A 283 3.09 2.27 -1.24
N GLY A 284 2.68 2.03 -2.48
CA GLY A 284 2.51 0.69 -3.01
C GLY A 284 1.56 -0.15 -2.14
N ALA A 285 2.02 -1.32 -1.69
CA ALA A 285 1.23 -2.22 -0.83
C ALA A 285 1.08 -1.73 0.62
N THR A 286 1.93 -0.80 1.08
CA THR A 286 1.92 -0.34 2.48
C THR A 286 0.89 0.78 2.68
N ARG A 287 0.08 0.67 3.73
CA ARG A 287 -0.88 1.71 4.14
C ARG A 287 -0.37 2.42 5.39
N TYR A 288 -0.39 3.75 5.38
CA TYR A 288 -0.09 4.58 6.55
C TYR A 288 -1.38 5.25 7.05
N PRO A 289 -2.00 4.71 8.11
CA PRO A 289 -3.16 5.34 8.77
C PRO A 289 -2.77 6.56 9.61
N PHE A 290 -1.47 6.79 9.81
CA PHE A 290 -0.96 7.93 10.52
C PHE A 290 0.17 8.59 9.74
N LEU A 291 0.16 9.92 9.74
CA LEU A 291 1.28 10.76 9.34
C LEU A 291 1.91 11.36 10.60
N VAL A 292 3.22 11.21 10.76
CA VAL A 292 3.97 11.74 11.91
C VAL A 292 5.07 12.66 11.43
N ALA A 293 4.95 13.95 11.71
CA ALA A 293 5.97 14.96 11.44
C ALA A 293 6.60 15.45 12.74
N GLN A 294 7.86 15.89 12.69
CA GLN A 294 8.54 16.47 13.84
C GLN A 294 9.33 17.73 13.48
N TRP A 295 9.39 18.67 14.42
CA TRP A 295 10.21 19.88 14.35
C TRP A 295 10.98 20.07 15.66
N PRO A 296 12.13 20.75 15.64
CA PRO A 296 12.70 21.36 16.82
C PRO A 296 11.70 22.34 17.46
N LYS A 297 11.64 22.35 18.79
CA LYS A 297 10.73 23.18 19.58
C LYS A 297 11.00 24.68 19.40
N ASP A 298 12.25 25.04 19.17
CA ASP A 298 12.74 26.41 19.01
C ASP A 298 12.85 26.85 17.53
N GLU A 299 12.40 26.02 16.59
CA GLU A 299 12.34 26.40 15.19
C GLU A 299 11.23 27.43 14.99
N GLU A 300 11.59 28.64 14.56
CA GLU A 300 10.67 29.71 14.20
C GLU A 300 10.56 29.84 12.69
N VAL A 301 9.37 30.20 12.23
CA VAL A 301 9.08 30.42 10.81
C VAL A 301 8.52 31.83 10.63
N ASP A 302 9.03 32.52 9.60
CA ASP A 302 8.41 33.71 9.04
C ASP A 302 7.56 33.27 7.85
N ALA A 303 6.25 33.21 8.04
CA ALA A 303 5.30 32.71 7.04
C ALA A 303 4.23 33.76 6.75
N GLU A 304 4.11 34.13 5.46
CA GLU A 304 3.00 34.93 4.95
C GLU A 304 1.98 34.00 4.29
N LEU A 305 0.75 33.99 4.80
CA LEU A 305 -0.34 33.20 4.23
C LEU A 305 -0.84 33.87 2.96
N ASN A 306 -0.84 33.12 1.85
CA ASN A 306 -1.44 33.52 0.59
C ASN A 306 -2.96 33.34 0.64
N LEU A 307 -3.63 34.22 1.39
CA LEU A 307 -5.08 34.31 1.51
C LEU A 307 -5.52 35.76 1.34
N ASP A 308 -6.62 35.95 0.61
CA ASP A 308 -7.25 37.27 0.48
C ASP A 308 -7.91 37.71 1.80
N ASP A 309 -8.10 39.01 1.98
CA ASP A 309 -8.64 39.56 3.23
C ASP A 309 -10.07 39.05 3.53
N GLU A 310 -10.86 38.72 2.49
CA GLU A 310 -12.17 38.09 2.62
C GLU A 310 -12.09 36.64 3.10
N GLU A 311 -11.03 35.92 2.74
CA GLU A 311 -10.82 34.52 3.09
C GLU A 311 -10.23 34.39 4.50
N ILE A 312 -9.30 35.27 4.86
CA ILE A 312 -8.79 35.39 6.24
C ILE A 312 -9.95 35.68 7.20
N ALA A 313 -10.92 36.51 6.80
CA ALA A 313 -12.11 36.79 7.61
C ALA A 313 -12.96 35.54 7.89
N LYS A 314 -12.90 34.49 7.06
CA LYS A 314 -13.57 33.20 7.31
C LYS A 314 -12.86 32.39 8.40
N TYR A 315 -11.59 32.67 8.68
CA TYR A 315 -10.76 31.95 9.64
C TYR A 315 -10.24 32.89 10.74
N PRO A 316 -11.02 33.14 11.80
CA PRO A 316 -10.66 34.12 12.83
C PRO A 316 -9.39 33.77 13.62
N ASP A 317 -8.98 32.50 13.60
CA ASP A 317 -7.77 32.02 14.26
C ASP A 317 -6.49 32.20 13.40
N LEU A 318 -6.62 32.64 12.13
CA LEU A 318 -5.50 32.85 11.22
C LEU A 318 -5.03 34.31 11.15
N GLN A 319 -3.73 34.47 10.99
CA GLN A 319 -3.07 35.76 10.77
C GLN A 319 -2.42 35.76 9.38
N LYS A 320 -2.37 36.91 8.72
CA LYS A 320 -1.77 37.03 7.39
C LYS A 320 -0.25 36.79 7.41
N LYS A 321 0.42 37.23 8.47
CA LYS A 321 1.85 37.03 8.70
C LYS A 321 2.05 36.40 10.07
N TYR A 322 2.96 35.44 10.14
CA TYR A 322 3.37 34.78 11.37
C TYR A 322 4.87 34.94 11.57
N GLU A 323 5.24 35.27 12.80
CA GLU A 323 6.61 35.22 13.30
C GLU A 323 6.53 34.48 14.65
N ALA A 324 6.55 33.15 14.58
CA ALA A 324 6.28 32.28 15.72
C ALA A 324 6.89 30.88 15.51
N PRO A 325 6.97 30.04 16.55
CA PRO A 325 7.45 28.67 16.40
C PRO A 325 6.67 27.87 15.34
N THR A 326 7.37 27.16 14.44
CA THR A 326 6.81 26.45 13.28
C THR A 326 5.63 25.56 13.67
N PHE A 327 5.79 24.81 14.77
CA PHE A 327 4.76 23.89 15.26
C PHE A 327 3.45 24.62 15.69
N GLN A 328 3.54 25.87 16.14
CA GLN A 328 2.37 26.67 16.49
C GLN A 328 1.64 27.13 15.24
N VAL A 329 2.38 27.66 14.27
CA VAL A 329 1.83 28.15 12.99
C VAL A 329 1.12 27.01 12.27
N ILE A 330 1.78 25.87 12.07
CA ILE A 330 1.19 24.72 11.38
C ILE A 330 -0.04 24.17 12.11
N SER A 331 -0.04 24.14 13.45
CA SER A 331 -1.18 23.67 14.22
C SER A 331 -2.40 24.58 14.09
N ARG A 332 -2.20 25.91 13.99
CA ARG A 332 -3.27 26.89 13.74
C ARG A 332 -3.83 26.76 12.33
N VAL A 333 -2.94 26.67 11.33
CA VAL A 333 -3.32 26.44 9.92
C VAL A 333 -4.15 25.16 9.79
N LEU A 334 -3.67 24.03 10.32
CA LEU A 334 -4.39 22.76 10.30
C LEU A 334 -5.74 22.85 11.02
N LYS A 335 -5.80 23.44 12.20
CA LYS A 335 -7.04 23.60 12.97
C LYS A 335 -8.08 24.39 12.18
N SER A 336 -7.68 25.52 11.60
CA SER A 336 -8.57 26.40 10.85
C SER A 336 -9.05 25.78 9.55
N LEU A 337 -8.16 25.16 8.78
CA LEU A 337 -8.52 24.57 7.48
C LEU A 337 -9.28 23.24 7.60
N THR A 338 -8.96 22.41 8.59
CA THR A 338 -9.67 21.13 8.80
C THR A 338 -10.94 21.28 9.64
N GLY A 339 -11.06 22.37 10.41
CA GLY A 339 -12.09 22.54 11.45
C GLY A 339 -11.96 21.54 12.61
N LYS A 340 -10.89 20.75 12.69
CA LYS A 340 -10.71 19.70 13.70
C LYS A 340 -9.87 20.18 14.87
N LYS A 341 -10.24 19.71 16.06
CA LYS A 341 -9.53 20.06 17.30
C LYS A 341 -8.17 19.38 17.34
N VAL A 342 -7.12 20.18 17.57
CA VAL A 342 -5.79 19.69 17.91
C VAL A 342 -5.79 19.17 19.35
N THR A 343 -5.43 17.91 19.52
CA THR A 343 -5.40 17.24 20.82
C THR A 343 -4.02 17.42 21.46
N PRO A 344 -3.91 18.16 22.59
CA PRO A 344 -2.66 18.30 23.31
C PRO A 344 -2.34 17.03 24.12
N PRO A 345 -1.16 16.96 24.77
CA PRO A 345 -0.85 15.89 25.71
C PRO A 345 -1.88 15.82 26.83
N GLY A 346 -2.15 14.62 27.36
CA GLY A 346 -3.07 14.45 28.48
C GLY A 346 -2.54 15.01 29.81
N SER A 347 -3.36 14.88 30.86
CA SER A 347 -2.99 15.30 32.21
C SER A 347 -2.00 14.38 32.91
N PHE A 348 -1.71 13.20 32.34
CA PHE A 348 -0.71 12.28 32.86
C PHE A 348 0.67 12.93 32.94
N ARG A 349 1.39 12.61 34.01
CA ARG A 349 2.79 12.95 34.22
C ARG A 349 3.48 11.69 34.72
N ASN A 350 4.59 11.34 34.09
CA ASN A 350 5.43 10.22 34.52
C ASN A 350 6.14 10.57 35.85
N ALA A 351 6.92 9.63 36.39
CA ALA A 351 7.66 9.84 37.64
C ALA A 351 8.62 11.05 37.60
N GLN A 352 9.04 11.47 36.41
CA GLN A 352 9.93 12.62 36.16
C GLN A 352 9.18 13.92 35.82
N GLY A 353 7.85 13.91 35.79
CA GLY A 353 7.04 15.09 35.44
C GLY A 353 6.89 15.36 33.93
N VAL A 354 7.26 14.41 33.07
CA VAL A 354 7.18 14.51 31.60
C VAL A 354 5.90 13.86 31.07
N ASN A 355 5.44 14.31 29.91
CA ASN A 355 4.18 13.96 29.25
C ASN A 355 4.16 12.61 28.51
N GLY A 356 4.84 11.57 28.99
CA GLY A 356 4.82 10.25 28.36
C GLY A 356 5.86 9.30 28.94
N LEU A 357 5.96 8.11 28.36
CA LEU A 357 6.92 7.09 28.78
C LEU A 357 7.54 6.36 27.60
N LYS A 358 8.73 5.80 27.81
CA LYS A 358 9.36 4.90 26.84
C LYS A 358 8.78 3.50 27.02
N ALA A 359 8.36 2.88 25.92
CA ALA A 359 7.87 1.51 25.90
C ALA A 359 8.26 0.82 24.60
N ASN A 360 8.22 -0.50 24.61
CA ASN A 360 8.48 -1.31 23.42
C ASN A 360 7.22 -2.07 23.03
N VAL A 361 6.85 -2.03 21.76
CA VAL A 361 5.84 -2.93 21.17
C VAL A 361 6.60 -3.94 20.32
N LYS A 362 6.58 -5.21 20.73
CA LYS A 362 7.44 -6.26 20.16
C LYS A 362 8.92 -5.79 20.25
N ALA A 363 9.66 -5.84 19.13
CA ALA A 363 11.05 -5.39 19.05
C ALA A 363 11.21 -3.89 18.77
N VAL A 364 10.12 -3.11 18.70
CA VAL A 364 10.17 -1.69 18.32
C VAL A 364 10.02 -0.81 19.55
N GLN A 365 11.06 -0.03 19.86
CA GLN A 365 11.02 1.01 20.87
C GLN A 365 10.26 2.24 20.36
N GLY A 366 9.47 2.85 21.23
CA GLY A 366 8.74 4.08 20.96
C GLY A 366 8.34 4.81 22.23
N GLU A 367 7.44 5.77 22.04
CA GLU A 367 6.97 6.67 23.08
C GLU A 367 5.46 6.49 23.26
N LEU A 368 5.03 6.25 24.50
CA LEU A 368 3.63 6.08 24.86
C LEU A 368 3.12 7.33 25.59
N TYR A 369 2.06 7.91 25.05
CA TYR A 369 1.39 9.09 25.58
C TYR A 369 0.01 8.71 26.09
N PHE A 370 -0.29 9.17 27.30
CA PHE A 370 -1.59 9.02 27.93
C PHE A 370 -2.43 10.26 27.63
N LEU A 371 -3.47 10.08 26.81
CA LEU A 371 -4.38 11.13 26.39
C LEU A 371 -5.64 11.12 27.25
N GLU A 372 -6.46 12.16 27.12
CA GLU A 372 -7.72 12.28 27.87
C GLU A 372 -8.71 11.14 27.58
N LYS A 373 -8.74 10.64 26.34
CA LYS A 373 -9.71 9.64 25.85
C LYS A 373 -9.07 8.33 25.40
N GLY A 374 -7.77 8.15 25.56
CA GLY A 374 -7.06 6.99 25.04
C GLY A 374 -5.57 7.01 25.27
N LEU A 375 -4.87 6.09 24.62
CA LEU A 375 -3.41 5.99 24.57
C LEU A 375 -2.95 6.15 23.13
N ILE A 376 -1.82 6.83 22.92
CA ILE A 376 -1.15 6.84 21.61
C ILE A 376 0.30 6.43 21.79
N PHE A 377 0.70 5.39 21.07
CA PHE A 377 2.09 4.95 20.98
C PHE A 377 2.66 5.41 19.65
N ILE A 378 3.79 6.12 19.69
CA ILE A 378 4.46 6.68 18.52
C ILE A 378 5.79 5.95 18.36
N ALA A 379 5.91 5.24 17.24
CA ALA A 379 7.12 4.59 16.78
C ALA A 379 7.12 4.59 15.25
N LYS A 380 7.75 3.59 14.61
CA LYS A 380 7.68 3.41 13.15
C LYS A 380 6.25 3.28 12.61
N GLN A 381 5.34 2.71 13.41
CA GLN A 381 3.91 2.67 13.13
C GLN A 381 3.16 3.11 14.39
N PRO A 382 2.45 4.25 14.34
CA PRO A 382 1.67 4.70 15.48
C PRO A 382 0.50 3.77 15.78
N ILE A 383 0.20 3.59 17.06
CA ILE A 383 -0.95 2.82 17.54
C ILE A 383 -1.79 3.75 18.41
N LEU A 384 -3.06 3.89 18.06
CA LEU A 384 -4.02 4.71 18.80
C LEU A 384 -5.10 3.82 19.41
N ILE A 385 -5.21 3.84 20.73
CA ILE A 385 -6.15 3.04 21.50
C ILE A 385 -7.14 3.96 22.18
N ASP A 386 -8.44 3.75 21.94
CA ASP A 386 -9.52 4.50 22.59
C ASP A 386 -9.97 3.81 23.87
N PHE A 387 -10.05 4.54 25.00
CA PHE A 387 -10.54 3.98 26.27
C PHE A 387 -11.98 3.46 26.18
N SER A 388 -12.81 4.02 25.29
CA SER A 388 -14.17 3.51 25.06
C SER A 388 -14.17 2.06 24.53
N LYS A 389 -13.15 1.70 23.74
CA LYS A 389 -12.94 0.38 23.12
C LYS A 389 -12.02 -0.52 23.96
N THR A 390 -11.52 -0.05 25.10
CA THR A 390 -10.70 -0.84 26.02
C THR A 390 -11.57 -1.56 27.03
N GLU A 391 -11.38 -2.87 27.20
CA GLU A 391 -12.07 -3.68 28.20
C GLU A 391 -11.38 -3.59 29.55
N SER A 392 -10.08 -3.90 29.57
CA SER A 392 -9.23 -3.81 30.75
C SER A 392 -7.78 -3.58 30.37
N ILE A 393 -7.01 -3.03 31.31
CA ILE A 393 -5.57 -2.91 31.25
C ILE A 393 -5.00 -3.78 32.36
N SER A 394 -4.02 -4.63 32.07
CA SER A 394 -3.32 -5.44 33.08
C SER A 394 -1.83 -5.18 33.09
N PHE A 395 -1.24 -5.29 34.27
CA PHE A 395 0.20 -5.21 34.48
C PHE A 395 0.76 -6.59 34.74
N SER A 396 1.78 -6.99 33.97
CA SER A 396 2.46 -8.29 34.12
C SER A 396 3.97 -8.09 34.25
N ARG A 397 4.64 -9.00 34.96
CA ARG A 397 6.09 -8.94 35.17
C ARG A 397 6.82 -9.67 34.04
N VAL A 398 7.84 -9.03 33.48
CA VAL A 398 8.72 -9.68 32.50
C VAL A 398 9.72 -10.58 33.23
N GLY A 399 9.64 -11.89 33.00
CA GLY A 399 10.74 -12.86 33.10
C GLY A 399 11.46 -13.03 34.45
N SER A 400 11.80 -14.28 34.79
CA SER A 400 12.54 -14.70 35.99
C SER A 400 14.04 -14.32 36.01
N GLY A 401 14.50 -13.43 35.11
CA GLY A 401 15.90 -13.02 34.98
C GLY A 401 16.26 -11.74 35.76
N VAL A 402 17.46 -11.70 36.36
CA VAL A 402 17.96 -10.62 37.24
C VAL A 402 17.98 -9.23 36.59
N ALA A 403 18.19 -9.14 35.27
CA ALA A 403 18.18 -7.87 34.53
C ALA A 403 16.76 -7.32 34.24
N SER A 404 15.73 -8.17 34.36
CA SER A 404 14.32 -7.87 34.09
C SER A 404 13.57 -7.38 35.34
N ALA A 405 14.28 -7.19 36.46
CA ALA A 405 13.66 -6.91 37.75
C ALA A 405 13.14 -5.47 37.93
N ARG A 406 13.49 -4.53 37.03
CA ARG A 406 13.16 -3.09 37.15
C ARG A 406 12.06 -2.59 36.21
N THR A 407 11.60 -3.42 35.28
CA THR A 407 10.58 -3.06 34.31
C THR A 407 9.36 -3.97 34.38
N PHE A 408 8.30 -3.59 33.69
CA PHE A 408 7.08 -4.36 33.54
C PHE A 408 6.43 -4.19 32.17
N ASP A 409 5.43 -5.05 31.92
CA ASP A 409 4.61 -5.03 30.71
C ASP A 409 3.17 -4.63 31.04
N MET A 410 2.64 -3.72 30.23
CA MET A 410 1.25 -3.28 30.25
C MET A 410 0.51 -3.87 29.06
N ARG A 411 -0.45 -4.76 29.32
CA ARG A 411 -1.35 -5.31 28.30
C ARG A 411 -2.66 -4.53 28.28
N VAL A 412 -3.10 -4.15 27.09
CA VAL A 412 -4.37 -3.47 26.86
C VAL A 412 -5.28 -4.39 26.06
N VAL A 413 -6.36 -4.85 26.71
CA VAL A 413 -7.35 -5.75 26.13
C VAL A 413 -8.47 -4.93 25.51
N SER A 414 -8.81 -5.20 24.25
CA SER A 414 -9.91 -4.52 23.57
C SER A 414 -11.25 -5.20 23.85
N LYS A 415 -12.34 -4.40 23.88
CA LYS A 415 -13.72 -4.92 23.92
C LYS A 415 -14.16 -5.54 22.58
N THR A 416 -13.52 -5.10 21.50
CA THR A 416 -13.69 -5.65 20.16
C THR A 416 -12.71 -6.79 19.99
N ASP A 417 -13.03 -7.78 19.13
CA ASP A 417 -12.21 -8.96 18.80
C ASP A 417 -10.91 -8.61 18.02
N SER A 418 -10.39 -7.40 18.26
CA SER A 418 -9.11 -6.90 17.78
C SER A 418 -7.99 -7.34 18.71
N ALA A 419 -6.83 -7.64 18.12
CA ALA A 419 -5.65 -8.11 18.86
C ALA A 419 -5.26 -7.18 20.02
N ASP A 420 -4.92 -7.80 21.15
CA ASP A 420 -4.39 -7.12 22.33
C ASP A 420 -3.06 -6.41 22.03
N HIS A 421 -2.87 -5.24 22.65
CA HIS A 421 -1.61 -4.51 22.57
C HIS A 421 -0.82 -4.68 23.87
N VAL A 422 0.43 -5.15 23.74
CA VAL A 422 1.36 -5.30 24.87
C VAL A 422 2.48 -4.26 24.73
N PHE A 423 2.57 -3.38 25.72
CA PHE A 423 3.63 -2.39 25.87
C PHE A 423 4.62 -2.89 26.91
N SER A 424 5.83 -3.22 26.47
CA SER A 424 6.86 -3.83 27.28
C SER A 424 7.95 -2.86 27.72
N ALA A 425 8.76 -3.28 28.69
CA ALA A 425 9.93 -2.55 29.18
C ALA A 425 9.63 -1.17 29.81
N ILE A 426 8.47 -1.02 30.46
CA ILE A 426 8.08 0.19 31.20
C ILE A 426 8.74 0.17 32.59
N SER A 427 9.28 1.28 33.08
CA SER A 427 9.89 1.37 34.42
C SER A 427 8.87 1.13 35.54
N LYS A 428 9.22 0.34 36.56
CA LYS A 428 8.34 0.10 37.73
C LYS A 428 7.95 1.35 38.50
N GLU A 429 8.75 2.41 38.43
CA GLU A 429 8.43 3.71 39.03
C GLU A 429 7.14 4.32 38.45
N GLU A 430 6.75 3.91 37.24
CA GLU A 430 5.57 4.40 36.54
C GLU A 430 4.26 3.70 36.94
N VAL A 431 4.32 2.59 37.70
CA VAL A 431 3.11 1.84 38.11
C VAL A 431 2.14 2.74 38.88
N GLY A 432 2.64 3.51 39.85
CA GLY A 432 1.82 4.42 40.67
C GLY A 432 1.13 5.51 39.84
N PRO A 433 1.90 6.35 39.09
CA PRO A 433 1.35 7.37 38.21
C PRO A 433 0.33 6.83 37.20
N ILE A 434 0.62 5.68 36.55
CA ILE A 434 -0.28 5.09 35.55
C ILE A 434 -1.57 4.62 36.23
N SER A 435 -1.48 3.95 37.37
CA SER A 435 -2.65 3.46 38.11
C SER A 435 -3.58 4.59 38.53
N GLN A 436 -3.01 5.69 39.06
CA GLN A 436 -3.77 6.87 39.45
C GLN A 436 -4.48 7.52 38.25
N PHE A 437 -3.79 7.62 37.11
CA PHE A 437 -4.37 8.18 35.90
C PHE A 437 -5.50 7.31 35.35
N LEU A 438 -5.29 5.99 35.23
CA LEU A 438 -6.31 5.06 34.73
C LEU A 438 -7.55 5.01 35.65
N ALA A 439 -7.35 5.05 36.97
CA ALA A 439 -8.44 5.17 37.93
C ALA A 439 -9.25 6.47 37.72
N SER A 440 -8.57 7.61 37.50
CA SER A 440 -9.23 8.89 37.22
C SER A 440 -10.07 8.88 35.93
N LYS A 441 -9.70 8.02 34.96
CA LYS A 441 -10.42 7.83 33.69
C LYS A 441 -11.46 6.71 33.74
N ASN A 442 -11.66 6.09 34.90
CA ASN A 442 -12.58 4.97 35.08
C ASN A 442 -12.28 3.78 34.13
N VAL A 443 -11.00 3.53 33.86
CA VAL A 443 -10.54 2.38 33.08
C VAL A 443 -10.27 1.22 34.03
N ARG A 444 -10.78 0.03 33.71
CA ARG A 444 -10.57 -1.17 34.55
C ARG A 444 -9.10 -1.58 34.53
N LEU A 445 -8.46 -1.51 35.70
CA LEU A 445 -7.09 -1.97 35.91
C LEU A 445 -7.11 -3.31 36.65
N LYS A 446 -6.42 -4.31 36.09
CA LYS A 446 -6.14 -5.60 36.74
C LYS A 446 -4.65 -5.64 37.11
N ASN A 447 -4.34 -5.52 38.40
CA ASN A 447 -2.95 -5.48 38.85
C ASN A 447 -2.47 -6.90 39.20
N GLU A 448 -1.98 -7.67 38.22
CA GLU A 448 -1.45 -9.03 38.46
C GLU A 448 -0.07 -9.02 39.15
N MET A 449 0.46 -7.85 39.50
CA MET A 449 1.73 -7.71 40.21
C MET A 449 1.60 -7.86 41.73
N GLU A 450 0.51 -7.36 42.32
CA GLU A 450 0.28 -7.42 43.77
C GLU A 450 0.01 -8.86 44.22
N ASP A 451 -0.74 -9.64 43.43
CA ASP A 451 -1.06 -11.04 43.74
C ASP A 451 0.18 -11.96 43.87
N THR A 452 1.35 -11.54 43.36
CA THR A 452 2.61 -12.28 43.51
C THR A 452 3.48 -11.87 44.69
N MET A 453 3.23 -10.70 45.30
CA MET A 453 3.94 -10.30 46.53
C MET A 453 3.37 -10.99 47.77
N ASP A 454 2.05 -11.20 47.82
CA ASP A 454 1.41 -11.89 48.95
C ASP A 454 1.73 -13.40 49.00
N LEU A 455 2.13 -14.02 47.87
CA LEU A 455 2.59 -15.41 47.83
C LEU A 455 4.06 -15.60 48.23
N ALA A 456 4.84 -14.52 48.34
CA ALA A 456 6.25 -14.57 48.76
C ALA A 456 6.47 -14.11 50.21
N GLY A 457 5.46 -13.51 50.85
CA GLY A 457 5.51 -13.01 52.22
C GLY A 457 5.08 -14.00 53.31
N ASP A 458 4.60 -15.20 52.94
CA ASP A 458 4.01 -16.19 53.87
C ASP A 458 4.94 -17.40 54.15
N MET A 459 6.24 -17.29 53.84
CA MET A 459 7.25 -18.18 54.42
C MET A 459 7.78 -17.52 55.69
N ASP A 460 7.04 -17.77 56.79
CA ASP A 460 7.41 -17.44 58.16
C ASP A 460 8.87 -17.80 58.42
N LEU A 461 9.60 -16.78 58.85
CA LEU A 461 11.04 -16.74 59.12
C LEU A 461 11.31 -17.07 60.60
N ASP A 462 10.53 -17.97 61.19
CA ASP A 462 10.42 -18.14 62.64
C ASP A 462 10.99 -19.47 63.19
N ASP A 463 11.98 -20.06 62.52
CA ASP A 463 12.69 -21.23 63.09
C ASP A 463 14.20 -21.28 62.75
N LEU A 464 14.90 -20.14 62.86
CA LEU A 464 16.37 -20.14 62.83
C LEU A 464 16.94 -19.17 63.88
N SER A 465 16.93 -19.59 65.15
CA SER A 465 17.85 -19.05 66.16
C SER A 465 18.14 -20.07 67.28
N ASP A 466 19.45 -20.27 67.51
CA ASP A 466 20.12 -21.05 68.56
C ASP A 466 20.02 -22.59 68.45
N ASP A 467 21.07 -23.39 68.59
CA ASP A 467 22.37 -23.18 69.23
C ASP A 467 23.40 -24.14 68.60
N ASP A 468 24.66 -23.74 68.70
CA ASP A 468 25.85 -24.53 68.36
C ASP A 468 25.93 -25.81 69.22
N ASP A 469 26.60 -26.84 68.67
CA ASP A 469 27.57 -27.73 69.33
C ASP A 469 27.42 -29.24 69.04
N ALA A 470 28.59 -29.84 68.84
CA ALA A 470 28.97 -31.22 69.08
C ALA A 470 28.53 -32.34 68.09
N SER A 471 29.54 -32.68 67.25
CA SER A 471 30.08 -34.04 67.06
C SER A 471 29.33 -35.07 66.19
N ILE A 472 30.00 -35.42 65.10
CA ILE A 472 29.93 -36.71 64.40
C ILE A 472 30.47 -37.79 65.36
N PRO A 473 29.84 -38.99 65.44
CA PRO A 473 30.57 -40.14 64.90
C PRO A 473 29.71 -41.25 64.24
N SER A 474 30.36 -41.88 63.26
CA SER A 474 30.33 -43.31 62.85
C SER A 474 29.04 -43.93 62.29
N GLU A 475 29.11 -44.21 60.97
CA GLU A 475 29.05 -45.55 60.34
C GLU A 475 28.38 -46.69 61.13
N ASP A 476 27.34 -47.31 60.58
CA ASP A 476 27.39 -48.64 59.92
C ASP A 476 25.99 -49.25 59.71
N GLU A 477 25.90 -50.12 58.71
CA GLU A 477 24.75 -50.82 58.11
C GLU A 477 23.69 -51.44 59.04
N GLY A 478 22.46 -51.59 58.51
CA GLY A 478 21.68 -52.81 58.80
C GLY A 478 20.14 -52.79 58.72
N ARG A 479 19.62 -53.26 57.57
CA ARG A 479 18.48 -54.21 57.43
C ARG A 479 17.08 -53.93 58.06
N ARG A 480 16.10 -53.99 57.14
CA ARG A 480 14.88 -54.87 57.09
C ARG A 480 13.55 -54.44 57.75
N LYS A 481 12.57 -54.21 56.84
CA LYS A 481 11.33 -55.00 56.56
C LYS A 481 10.25 -55.17 57.67
N LYS A 482 9.04 -54.66 57.41
CA LYS A 482 7.70 -55.34 57.43
C LYS A 482 6.58 -54.28 57.47
N SER A 483 5.71 -54.12 56.47
CA SER A 483 4.55 -54.93 56.03
C SER A 483 3.29 -54.87 56.93
N LYS A 484 2.16 -54.43 56.36
CA LYS A 484 0.82 -55.09 56.26
C LYS A 484 -0.32 -54.03 56.16
N LYS A 485 -1.02 -53.98 55.01
CA LYS A 485 -2.39 -54.52 54.72
C LYS A 485 -3.48 -53.90 55.61
N ALA A 486 -4.45 -53.09 55.14
CA ALA A 486 -5.42 -53.19 54.04
C ALA A 486 -6.56 -54.22 54.26
N GLU A 487 -7.80 -53.70 54.44
CA GLU A 487 -9.12 -54.33 54.19
C GLU A 487 -10.16 -53.18 54.09
N LYS A 488 -10.75 -52.83 52.92
CA LYS A 488 -11.95 -53.38 52.20
C LYS A 488 -13.24 -53.36 53.06
N VAL A 489 -14.41 -52.82 52.66
CA VAL A 489 -15.37 -53.14 51.56
C VAL A 489 -16.44 -51.98 51.53
N GLN A 490 -16.76 -51.22 50.45
CA GLN A 490 -17.66 -51.44 49.27
C GLN A 490 -19.17 -51.72 49.57
N PRO A 491 -20.17 -51.65 48.63
CA PRO A 491 -20.41 -50.83 47.40
C PRO A 491 -21.92 -50.52 47.08
N ARG A 492 -22.25 -49.87 45.94
CA ARG A 492 -23.35 -50.16 44.94
C ARG A 492 -23.49 -49.00 43.90
N LYS A 493 -23.11 -49.18 42.61
CA LYS A 493 -23.84 -49.68 41.38
C LYS A 493 -24.89 -48.69 40.83
N ALA A 494 -25.10 -48.43 39.52
CA ALA A 494 -24.75 -49.01 38.19
C ALA A 494 -24.78 -47.87 37.12
N ALA A 495 -24.53 -47.96 35.81
CA ALA A 495 -24.43 -49.02 34.79
C ALA A 495 -23.71 -48.47 33.52
N ASP A 496 -23.31 -49.38 32.63
CA ASP A 496 -22.68 -49.30 31.29
C ASP A 496 -23.40 -48.34 30.29
N GLU A 497 -22.82 -47.87 29.17
CA GLU A 497 -22.32 -48.62 27.98
C GLU A 497 -21.35 -47.77 27.09
N ASP A 498 -20.29 -48.44 26.61
CA ASP A 498 -19.62 -48.43 25.28
C ASP A 498 -19.47 -47.16 24.41
N ASP A 499 -18.21 -46.83 24.03
CA ASP A 499 -17.69 -47.10 22.66
C ASP A 499 -16.14 -46.96 22.60
N GLU A 500 -15.48 -47.90 21.92
CA GLU A 500 -14.02 -48.10 21.74
C GLU A 500 -13.52 -47.34 20.48
N SER A 501 -12.38 -46.64 20.45
CA SER A 501 -11.03 -47.11 20.02
C SER A 501 -10.13 -45.84 19.87
N GLU A 502 -9.01 -45.67 20.60
CA GLU A 502 -7.61 -46.10 20.32
C GLU A 502 -7.07 -45.59 18.96
N ASP A 503 -6.26 -44.50 18.95
CA ASP A 503 -4.77 -44.46 18.99
C ASP A 503 -4.18 -44.68 17.57
N GLU A 504 -3.13 -44.05 17.03
CA GLU A 504 -1.82 -43.55 17.48
C GLU A 504 -1.21 -42.88 16.20
N ASP A 505 -0.60 -41.68 16.19
CA ASP A 505 0.87 -41.43 16.13
C ASP A 505 1.04 -39.97 15.61
N PHE A 506 1.46 -38.93 16.34
CA PHE A 506 2.78 -38.62 16.92
C PHE A 506 3.99 -38.93 16.02
N MET A 507 4.56 -37.90 15.38
CA MET A 507 5.97 -37.52 15.52
C MET A 507 6.21 -36.15 14.88
N ASP A 508 6.93 -35.33 15.65
CA ASP A 508 7.43 -33.99 15.38
C ASP A 508 8.85 -34.05 14.80
N GLU A 509 9.36 -32.87 14.44
CA GLU A 509 10.76 -32.45 14.31
C GLU A 509 11.32 -32.15 12.89
N SER A 510 11.35 -30.84 12.64
CA SER A 510 12.59 -30.06 12.49
C SER A 510 13.21 -29.81 11.10
N SER A 511 13.12 -28.52 10.73
CA SER A 511 14.22 -27.60 10.38
C SER A 511 14.89 -27.67 8.99
N ASP A 512 15.24 -26.45 8.55
CA ASP A 512 16.17 -26.05 7.47
C ASP A 512 15.55 -25.98 6.07
N GLY A 513 15.48 -24.85 5.35
CA GLY A 513 16.41 -23.74 5.27
C GLY A 513 17.12 -23.81 3.90
N GLY A 514 16.68 -23.06 2.89
CA GLY A 514 17.43 -22.98 1.63
C GLY A 514 16.64 -22.55 0.39
N SER A 515 17.09 -21.44 -0.19
CA SER A 515 16.65 -20.76 -1.42
C SER A 515 16.52 -21.61 -2.70
N PRO A 516 15.79 -21.09 -3.71
CA PRO A 516 15.47 -21.80 -4.95
C PRO A 516 16.65 -21.86 -5.93
N SER A 517 16.74 -22.97 -6.66
CA SER A 517 17.59 -23.10 -7.84
C SER A 517 16.77 -23.50 -9.06
N GLU A 518 17.11 -22.83 -10.16
CA GLU A 518 16.57 -22.95 -11.50
C GLU A 518 16.92 -24.30 -12.14
N SER A 519 15.96 -24.93 -12.82
CA SER A 519 16.21 -25.63 -14.09
C SER A 519 14.92 -26.09 -14.75
N ASP A 520 14.85 -25.77 -16.05
CA ASP A 520 14.00 -26.35 -17.08
C ASP A 520 13.80 -27.85 -16.94
N SER A 521 12.58 -28.30 -17.17
CA SER A 521 12.27 -29.54 -17.90
C SER A 521 10.82 -29.53 -18.36
N ASP A 522 10.66 -29.63 -19.68
CA ASP A 522 9.42 -29.95 -20.37
C ASP A 522 8.82 -31.28 -19.87
N ASP A 523 7.51 -31.32 -19.62
CA ASP A 523 6.70 -32.52 -19.88
C ASP A 523 5.26 -32.14 -20.25
N ASP A 524 4.76 -32.86 -21.24
CA ASP A 524 3.48 -32.72 -21.92
C ASP A 524 2.34 -33.38 -21.11
N GLY A 525 1.12 -32.85 -21.28
CA GLY A 525 -0.06 -33.72 -21.40
C GLY A 525 -1.23 -33.50 -20.45
N SER A 526 -2.20 -32.69 -20.87
CA SER A 526 -3.66 -32.95 -20.90
C SER A 526 -4.37 -31.60 -21.08
N GLY A 527 -5.32 -31.38 -21.99
CA GLY A 527 -6.17 -32.28 -22.74
C GLY A 527 -7.59 -31.72 -22.69
N PHE A 528 -7.89 -30.64 -23.41
CA PHE A 528 -9.27 -30.26 -23.74
C PHE A 528 -9.36 -29.66 -25.15
N ALA A 529 -10.19 -30.32 -25.96
CA ALA A 529 -10.38 -30.10 -27.38
C ALA A 529 -11.51 -29.09 -27.66
N SER A 530 -11.32 -28.23 -28.65
CA SER A 530 -12.35 -27.67 -29.54
C SER A 530 -11.61 -27.02 -30.72
N ASP A 531 -11.38 -27.76 -31.80
CA ASP A 531 -12.22 -27.87 -33.00
C ASP A 531 -12.56 -26.52 -33.65
N ALA A 532 -11.63 -26.04 -34.48
CA ALA A 532 -11.90 -25.14 -35.60
C ALA A 532 -10.78 -25.31 -36.64
N SER A 533 -11.12 -25.97 -37.75
CA SER A 533 -10.27 -26.20 -38.91
C SER A 533 -9.94 -24.89 -39.63
N ASP A 534 -8.69 -24.42 -39.52
CA ASP A 534 -8.17 -23.25 -40.24
C ASP A 534 -7.32 -23.69 -41.46
N PRO A 535 -7.74 -23.36 -42.71
CA PRO A 535 -7.04 -23.75 -43.94
C PRO A 535 -5.60 -23.19 -44.07
N MET A 536 -5.21 -22.23 -43.24
CA MET A 536 -3.86 -21.66 -43.24
C MET A 536 -2.80 -22.59 -42.62
N MET A 537 -3.22 -23.50 -41.73
CA MET A 537 -2.32 -24.45 -41.07
C MET A 537 -1.90 -25.60 -42.00
N GLU A 538 -2.76 -25.97 -42.96
CA GLU A 538 -2.50 -27.00 -43.96
C GLU A 538 -1.49 -26.53 -45.03
N GLU A 539 -1.54 -25.25 -45.39
CA GLU A 539 -0.59 -24.63 -46.33
C GLU A 539 0.83 -24.51 -45.73
N LEU A 540 0.92 -24.22 -44.43
CA LEU A 540 2.19 -24.19 -43.69
C LEU A 540 2.80 -25.60 -43.52
N ARG A 541 1.96 -26.62 -43.31
CA ARG A 541 2.39 -28.03 -43.22
C ARG A 541 2.91 -28.55 -44.56
N ASN A 542 2.29 -28.18 -45.68
CA ASN A 542 2.76 -28.52 -47.03
C ASN A 542 4.07 -27.79 -47.40
N LYS A 543 4.24 -26.52 -46.99
CA LYS A 543 5.50 -25.78 -47.19
C LYS A 543 6.66 -26.32 -46.35
N GLN A 544 6.41 -26.83 -45.13
CA GLN A 544 7.42 -27.50 -44.30
C GLN A 544 7.77 -28.91 -44.80
N ALA A 545 6.81 -29.66 -45.35
CA ALA A 545 7.06 -30.97 -45.97
C ALA A 545 7.93 -30.85 -47.25
N ALA A 546 7.70 -29.82 -48.07
CA ALA A 546 8.50 -29.56 -49.27
C ALA A 546 9.97 -29.15 -48.95
N LYS A 547 10.20 -28.44 -47.84
CA LYS A 547 11.57 -28.11 -47.36
C LYS A 547 12.31 -29.34 -46.79
N ARG A 548 11.61 -30.24 -46.09
CA ARG A 548 12.19 -31.51 -45.60
C ARG A 548 12.52 -32.50 -46.72
N ALA A 549 11.80 -32.49 -47.84
CA ALA A 549 12.10 -33.32 -49.01
C ALA A 549 13.32 -32.84 -49.82
N LYS A 550 13.62 -31.53 -49.83
CA LYS A 550 14.83 -30.99 -50.49
C LYS A 550 16.13 -31.27 -49.73
N ASN A 551 16.10 -31.36 -48.40
CA ASN A 551 17.27 -31.73 -47.60
C ASN A 551 17.59 -33.23 -47.60
N LYS A 552 16.62 -34.11 -47.91
CA LYS A 552 16.87 -35.56 -48.04
C LYS A 552 17.45 -36.01 -49.39
N LYS A 553 17.54 -35.12 -50.39
CA LYS A 553 18.15 -35.41 -51.71
C LYS A 553 19.61 -34.98 -51.83
N ALA A 554 20.17 -34.30 -50.82
CA ALA A 554 21.57 -33.84 -50.79
C ALA A 554 22.49 -34.76 -49.96
N GLN A 555 21.99 -35.88 -49.44
CA GLN A 555 22.71 -36.76 -48.52
C GLN A 555 22.46 -38.24 -48.86
N SER A 556 22.79 -38.63 -50.10
CA SER A 556 22.98 -40.04 -50.48
C SER A 556 23.81 -40.11 -51.78
N GLY A 557 25.13 -40.28 -51.63
CA GLY A 557 26.08 -40.34 -52.73
C GLY A 557 27.45 -40.85 -52.28
N SER A 558 27.46 -42.14 -51.95
CA SER A 558 28.56 -43.14 -51.96
C SER A 558 29.93 -42.86 -51.32
N ASP A 559 30.22 -43.72 -50.34
CA ASP A 559 31.51 -44.14 -49.79
C ASP A 559 32.53 -44.64 -50.84
N ASP A 560 33.82 -44.48 -50.54
CA ASP A 560 34.83 -45.54 -50.32
C ASP A 560 36.25 -45.05 -50.70
N ASP A 561 37.10 -44.78 -49.70
CA ASP A 561 38.42 -45.43 -49.52
C ASP A 561 39.12 -44.84 -48.27
N ALA A 562 39.55 -45.72 -47.36
CA ALA A 562 40.54 -45.41 -46.31
C ALA A 562 41.94 -45.86 -46.84
N PRO A 563 43.10 -45.73 -46.14
CA PRO A 563 43.34 -45.27 -44.76
C PRO A 563 44.69 -44.50 -44.50
N LYS A 564 44.90 -44.10 -43.22
CA LYS A 564 46.16 -44.15 -42.41
C LYS A 564 46.72 -42.83 -41.82
N LYS A 565 46.63 -42.80 -40.47
CA LYS A 565 47.67 -42.53 -39.43
C LYS A 565 48.62 -41.30 -39.56
N LYS A 566 48.59 -40.43 -38.53
CA LYS A 566 49.68 -40.11 -37.54
C LYS A 566 49.25 -38.86 -36.73
N LYS A 567 49.00 -38.95 -35.41
CA LYS A 567 49.91 -38.71 -34.26
C LYS A 567 50.79 -37.43 -34.33
N ALA A 568 50.45 -36.49 -33.44
CA ALA A 568 51.27 -35.94 -32.33
C ALA A 568 51.89 -34.53 -32.42
N LYS A 569 51.85 -33.89 -31.22
CA LYS A 569 52.61 -32.75 -30.63
C LYS A 569 52.08 -31.33 -30.88
N MET A 570 51.76 -30.55 -29.82
CA MET A 570 52.66 -29.75 -28.92
C MET A 570 53.50 -28.80 -29.78
N ASP A 571 53.52 -27.49 -29.60
CA ASP A 571 53.67 -26.70 -28.37
C ASP A 571 53.62 -25.19 -28.74
N VAL A 572 53.31 -24.33 -27.74
CA VAL A 572 53.80 -22.94 -27.51
C VAL A 572 53.42 -21.89 -28.58
N ASP A 573 52.83 -20.73 -28.30
CA ASP A 573 52.86 -19.77 -27.17
C ASP A 573 51.44 -19.19 -26.93
#